data_AF-A0A7X9C2T8-F1
#
_entry.id   AF-A0A7X9C2T8-F1
#
_cell.length_a   1.000
_cell.length_b   1.000
_cell.length_c   1.000
_cell.angle_alpha   90.00
_cell.angle_beta   90.00
_cell.angle_gamma   90.00
#
_symmetry.space_group_name_H-M   'P 1'
#
loop_
_entity.id
_entity.type
_entity.pdbx_description
1 polymer ?
#
loop_
_entity_poly.entity_id
_entity_poly.type
_entity_poly.pdbx_seq_one_letter_code
_entity_poly.pdbx_strand_id
1 'polypeptide(L)'
;MNVITTLLIMNLSPQLKKEFIKEALLITIISIVVGFIGYFVVFFLFPERYFETYPFIPIFFYSYALISGYQLKRKELNSNKSGTLKVFLINKVIKVVLSLLILFIYILTCKETAKMFSLVFIAFYFVFLIYDTWFFSKLQKKK
;
A
#
# COMPACT_ATOMS: atom_id res chain seq x y z
N MET A 1 -9.09 32.43 2.27
CA MET A 1 -9.26 30.97 1.98
C MET A 1 -10.75 30.70 2.06
N ASN A 2 -11.44 30.61 0.92
CA ASN A 2 -12.90 30.72 0.87
C ASN A 2 -13.58 29.44 1.41
N VAL A 3 -14.72 29.61 2.08
CA VAL A 3 -15.63 28.54 2.49
C VAL A 3 -16.03 27.66 1.29
N ILE A 4 -16.08 28.25 0.08
CA ILE A 4 -16.25 27.53 -1.19
C ILE A 4 -15.06 26.60 -1.45
N THR A 5 -13.82 27.04 -1.23
CA THR A 5 -12.62 26.18 -1.35
C THR A 5 -12.66 25.04 -0.34
N THR A 6 -13.11 25.29 0.89
CA THR A 6 -13.29 24.26 1.92
C THR A 6 -14.41 23.27 1.56
N LEU A 7 -15.54 23.74 1.02
CA LEU A 7 -16.63 22.92 0.51
C LEU A 7 -16.25 22.13 -0.75
N LEU A 8 -15.38 22.66 -1.61
CA LEU A 8 -14.88 21.98 -2.82
C LEU A 8 -13.83 20.91 -2.47
N ILE A 9 -13.08 21.10 -1.38
CA ILE A 9 -12.19 20.08 -0.80
C ILE A 9 -12.99 18.99 -0.06
N MET A 10 -14.13 19.35 0.54
CA MET A 10 -14.99 18.47 1.35
C MET A 10 -16.08 17.77 0.51
N ASN A 11 -16.39 18.28 -0.68
CA ASN A 11 -17.22 17.64 -1.70
C ASN A 11 -16.34 16.82 -2.66
N LEU A 12 -15.70 15.79 -2.11
CA LEU A 12 -15.10 14.74 -2.92
C LEU A 12 -16.20 14.23 -3.87
N SER A 13 -16.05 14.44 -5.18
CA SER A 13 -17.14 14.18 -6.13
C SER A 13 -17.71 12.77 -5.89
N PRO A 14 -19.04 12.57 -5.96
CA PRO A 14 -19.64 11.24 -5.76
C PRO A 14 -18.98 10.16 -6.64
N GLN A 15 -18.46 10.57 -7.79
CA GLN A 15 -17.70 9.75 -8.72
C GLN A 15 -16.34 9.31 -8.13
N LEU A 16 -15.55 10.23 -7.53
CA LEU A 16 -14.30 9.87 -6.84
C LEU A 16 -14.55 8.89 -5.70
N LYS A 17 -15.58 9.12 -4.88
CA LYS A 17 -15.93 8.21 -3.77
C LYS A 17 -16.26 6.81 -4.30
N LYS A 18 -17.14 6.71 -5.29
CA LYS A 18 -17.56 5.43 -5.88
C LYS A 18 -16.39 4.69 -6.51
N GLU A 19 -15.54 5.37 -7.27
CA GLU A 19 -14.35 4.75 -7.86
C GLU A 19 -13.35 4.35 -6.79
N PHE A 20 -13.08 5.20 -5.79
CA PHE A 20 -12.16 4.88 -4.69
C PHE A 20 -12.63 3.66 -3.92
N ILE A 21 -13.92 3.57 -3.55
CA ILE A 21 -14.48 2.41 -2.85
C ILE A 21 -14.28 1.11 -3.64
N LYS A 22 -14.47 1.12 -4.97
CA LYS A 22 -14.25 -0.06 -5.81
C LYS A 22 -12.80 -0.56 -5.75
N GLU A 23 -11.83 0.36 -5.83
CA GLU A 23 -10.41 -0.01 -5.77
C GLU A 23 -9.98 -0.35 -4.35
N ALA A 24 -10.53 0.34 -3.34
CA ALA A 24 -10.33 0.04 -1.92
C ALA A 24 -10.78 -1.40 -1.62
N LEU A 25 -11.96 -1.79 -2.10
CA LEU A 25 -12.47 -3.16 -1.96
C LEU A 25 -11.56 -4.17 -2.65
N LEU A 26 -11.08 -3.87 -3.86
CA LEU A 26 -10.15 -4.73 -4.58
C LEU A 26 -8.83 -4.93 -3.81
N ILE A 27 -8.24 -3.86 -3.27
CA ILE A 27 -7.01 -3.98 -2.47
C ILE A 27 -7.26 -4.68 -1.14
N THR A 28 -8.44 -4.52 -0.53
CA THR A 28 -8.83 -5.29 0.66
C THR A 28 -8.85 -6.78 0.36
N ILE A 29 -9.50 -7.21 -0.73
CA ILE A 29 -9.54 -8.64 -1.14
C ILE A 29 -8.12 -9.16 -1.39
N ILE A 30 -7.31 -8.42 -2.17
CA ILE A 30 -5.92 -8.80 -2.43
C ILE A 30 -5.14 -8.93 -1.11
N SER A 31 -5.30 -7.98 -0.19
CA SER A 31 -4.58 -7.98 1.09
C SER A 31 -4.99 -9.15 1.98
N ILE A 32 -6.27 -9.53 1.99
CA ILE A 32 -6.76 -10.70 2.72
C ILE A 32 -6.19 -11.98 2.11
N VAL A 33 -6.27 -12.13 0.78
CA VAL A 33 -5.78 -13.34 0.09
C VAL A 33 -4.27 -13.49 0.28
N VAL A 34 -3.50 -12.43 0.04
CA VAL A 34 -2.03 -12.43 0.22
C VAL A 34 -1.67 -12.60 1.70
N GLY A 35 -2.43 -11.99 2.61
CA GLY A 35 -2.29 -12.17 4.06
C GLY A 35 -2.51 -13.61 4.49
N PHE A 36 -3.50 -14.29 3.93
CA PHE A 36 -3.79 -15.69 4.23
C PHE A 36 -2.73 -16.61 3.63
N ILE A 37 -2.38 -16.41 2.35
CA ILE A 37 -1.32 -17.18 1.68
C ILE A 37 0.01 -17.02 2.43
N GLY A 38 0.38 -15.78 2.79
CA GLY A 38 1.59 -15.50 3.55
C GLY A 38 1.60 -16.20 4.91
N TYR A 39 0.45 -16.26 5.59
CA TYR A 39 0.31 -16.97 6.87
C TYR A 39 0.55 -18.47 6.69
N PHE A 40 -0.08 -19.07 5.67
CA PHE A 40 0.13 -20.48 5.34
C PHE A 40 1.57 -20.80 4.96
N VAL A 41 2.22 -19.93 4.18
CA VAL A 41 3.64 -20.09 3.81
C VAL A 41 4.54 -20.07 5.05
N VAL A 42 4.31 -19.15 5.99
CA VAL A 42 5.07 -19.12 7.25
C VAL A 42 4.80 -20.37 8.08
N PHE A 43 3.55 -20.78 8.20
CA PHE A 43 3.14 -21.95 8.97
C PHE A 43 3.78 -23.25 8.46
N PHE A 44 3.86 -23.44 7.14
CA PHE A 44 4.44 -24.64 6.55
C PHE A 44 5.98 -24.61 6.47
N LEU A 45 6.59 -23.46 6.15
CA LEU A 45 8.05 -23.37 5.98
C LEU A 45 8.80 -23.23 7.31
N PHE A 46 8.17 -22.66 8.34
CA PHE A 46 8.80 -22.37 9.63
C PHE A 46 7.90 -22.79 10.81
N PRO A 47 7.56 -24.09 10.93
CA PRO A 47 6.60 -24.56 11.93
C PRO A 47 7.02 -24.31 13.38
N GLU A 48 8.34 -24.20 13.64
CA GLU A 48 8.88 -24.01 14.99
C GLU A 48 8.96 -22.54 15.44
N ARG A 49 8.73 -21.57 14.55
CA ARG A 49 8.87 -20.14 14.86
C ARG A 49 7.83 -19.29 14.14
N TYR A 50 6.60 -19.34 14.65
CA TYR A 50 5.64 -18.28 14.39
C TYR A 50 6.16 -16.96 14.99
N PHE A 51 6.15 -15.87 14.21
CA PHE A 51 6.49 -14.55 14.73
C PHE A 51 5.20 -13.75 14.96
N GLU A 52 4.95 -13.37 16.22
CA GLU A 52 3.74 -12.66 16.65
C GLU A 52 3.50 -11.36 15.90
N THR A 53 4.56 -10.77 15.35
CA THR A 53 4.52 -9.53 14.56
C THR A 53 4.08 -9.74 13.11
N TYR A 54 3.78 -10.97 12.67
CA TYR A 54 3.30 -11.26 11.31
C TYR A 54 2.12 -10.38 10.88
N PRO A 55 1.05 -10.18 11.68
CA PRO A 55 -0.08 -9.35 11.29
C PRO A 55 0.29 -7.90 10.97
N PHE A 56 1.41 -7.38 11.49
CA PHE A 56 1.86 -6.02 11.21
C PHE A 56 2.23 -5.81 9.73
N ILE A 57 2.76 -6.84 9.05
CA ILE A 57 3.18 -6.77 7.65
C ILE A 57 2.00 -6.48 6.70
N PRO A 58 0.94 -7.32 6.64
CA PRO A 58 -0.21 -7.06 5.77
C PRO A 58 -0.91 -5.75 6.16
N ILE A 59 -1.01 -5.42 7.46
CA ILE A 59 -1.62 -4.15 7.92
C ILE A 59 -0.86 -2.94 7.37
N PHE A 60 0.47 -2.95 7.45
CA PHE A 60 1.31 -1.86 6.93
C PHE A 60 1.12 -1.67 5.43
N PHE A 61 1.25 -2.73 4.64
CA PHE A 61 1.16 -2.63 3.18
C PHE A 61 -0.26 -2.28 2.69
N TYR A 62 -1.29 -2.83 3.33
CA TYR A 62 -2.68 -2.48 3.06
C TYR A 62 -2.96 -1.01 3.32
N SER A 63 -2.58 -0.52 4.51
CA SER A 63 -2.77 0.89 4.90
C SER A 63 -2.04 1.82 3.94
N TYR A 64 -0.81 1.47 3.57
CA TYR A 64 -0.02 2.25 2.61
C TYR A 64 -0.69 2.32 1.23
N ALA A 65 -1.21 1.19 0.74
CA ALA A 65 -1.88 1.11 -0.55
C ALA A 65 -3.17 1.94 -0.59
N LEU A 66 -3.94 1.97 0.51
CA LEU A 66 -5.12 2.84 0.63
C LEU A 66 -4.75 4.32 0.60
N ILE A 67 -3.76 4.74 1.39
CA ILE A 67 -3.34 6.14 1.50
C ILE A 67 -2.79 6.63 0.15
N SER A 68 -1.84 5.88 -0.41
CA SER A 68 -1.22 6.24 -1.70
C SER A 68 -2.22 6.19 -2.86
N GLY A 69 -3.13 5.22 -2.87
CA GLY A 69 -4.21 5.11 -3.87
C GLY A 69 -5.18 6.29 -3.82
N TYR A 70 -5.55 6.74 -2.62
CA TYR A 70 -6.39 7.93 -2.44
C TYR A 70 -5.71 9.20 -2.97
N GLN A 71 -4.44 9.41 -2.60
CA GLN A 71 -3.67 10.57 -3.05
C GLN A 71 -3.53 10.59 -4.58
N LEU A 72 -3.28 9.43 -5.18
CA LEU A 72 -3.08 9.31 -6.62
C LEU A 72 -4.37 9.62 -7.40
N LYS A 73 -5.52 9.09 -6.98
CA LYS A 73 -6.82 9.41 -7.59
C LYS A 73 -7.21 10.87 -7.42
N ARG A 74 -6.99 11.42 -6.22
CA ARG A 74 -7.23 12.85 -5.99
C ARG A 74 -6.37 13.70 -6.92
N LYS A 75 -5.11 13.33 -7.15
CA LYS A 75 -4.23 14.06 -8.08
C LYS A 75 -4.65 13.88 -9.54
N GLU A 76 -5.07 12.68 -9.91
CA GLU A 76 -5.48 12.33 -11.28
C GLU A 76 -6.72 13.11 -11.76
N LEU A 77 -7.67 13.39 -10.86
CA LEU A 77 -8.83 14.24 -11.14
C LEU A 77 -8.50 15.73 -11.24
N ASN A 78 -7.45 16.20 -10.55
CA ASN A 78 -7.15 17.63 -10.42
C ASN A 78 -5.94 18.07 -11.27
N SER A 79 -5.28 17.17 -12.01
CA SER A 79 -4.00 17.45 -12.64
C SER A 79 -3.78 16.71 -13.96
N ASN A 80 -2.77 17.18 -14.69
CA ASN A 80 -2.29 16.55 -15.93
C ASN A 80 -1.46 15.29 -15.63
N LYS A 81 -1.13 14.51 -16.68
CA LYS A 81 -0.39 13.23 -16.55
C LYS A 81 0.94 13.40 -15.78
N SER A 82 1.63 14.53 -15.95
CA SER A 82 2.90 14.84 -15.26
C SER A 82 2.71 15.01 -13.74
N GLY A 83 1.64 15.70 -13.30
CA GLY A 83 1.34 15.88 -11.88
C GLY A 83 1.02 14.57 -11.15
N THR A 84 0.27 13.67 -11.80
CA THR A 84 -0.03 12.33 -11.26
C THR A 84 1.21 11.46 -11.18
N LEU A 85 2.09 11.51 -12.19
CA LEU A 85 3.37 10.78 -12.18
C LEU A 85 4.28 11.23 -11.03
N LYS A 86 4.36 12.54 -10.78
CA LYS A 86 5.15 13.06 -9.64
C LYS A 86 4.67 12.50 -8.29
N VAL A 87 3.36 12.51 -8.05
CA VAL A 87 2.80 11.95 -6.80
C VAL A 87 3.04 10.44 -6.70
N PHE A 88 2.91 9.70 -7.81
CA PHE A 88 3.24 8.27 -7.84
C PHE A 88 4.70 8.01 -7.45
N LEU A 89 5.64 8.76 -8.03
CA LEU A 89 7.07 8.61 -7.73
C LEU A 89 7.40 8.99 -6.27
N ILE A 90 6.84 10.08 -5.76
CA ILE A 90 7.00 10.48 -4.36
C ILE A 90 6.50 9.37 -3.43
N ASN A 91 5.31 8.83 -3.70
CA ASN A 91 4.77 7.71 -2.93
C ASN A 91 5.63 6.45 -3.08
N LYS A 92 6.31 6.24 -4.21
CA LYS A 92 7.24 5.11 -4.36
C LYS A 92 8.47 5.27 -3.46
N VAL A 93 9.03 6.46 -3.41
CA VAL A 93 10.19 6.78 -2.55
C VAL A 93 9.81 6.68 -1.07
N ILE A 94 8.69 7.28 -0.65
CA ILE A 94 8.22 7.20 0.73
C ILE A 94 8.00 5.74 1.15
N LYS A 95 7.43 4.91 0.28
CA LYS A 95 7.23 3.48 0.55
C LYS A 95 8.55 2.77 0.81
N VAL A 96 9.53 2.98 -0.06
CA VAL A 96 10.87 2.38 0.07
C VAL A 96 11.52 2.80 1.38
N VAL A 97 11.52 4.09 1.70
CA VAL A 97 12.12 4.61 2.94
C VAL A 97 11.43 4.03 4.17
N LEU A 98 10.10 4.07 4.23
CA LEU A 98 9.34 3.49 5.35
C LEU A 98 9.57 1.99 5.49
N SER A 99 9.56 1.26 4.37
CA SER A 99 9.84 -0.18 4.34
C SER A 99 11.23 -0.51 4.86
N LEU A 100 12.26 0.25 4.46
CA LEU A 100 13.63 0.07 4.94
C LEU A 100 13.76 0.41 6.42
N LEU A 101 13.13 1.48 6.90
CA LEU A 101 13.14 1.86 8.31
C LEU A 101 12.50 0.79 9.20
N ILE A 102 11.33 0.28 8.81
CA ILE A 102 10.65 -0.80 9.54
C ILE A 102 11.52 -2.05 9.59
N LEU A 103 12.09 -2.43 8.45
CA LEU A 103 12.96 -3.60 8.35
C LEU A 103 14.21 -3.44 9.24
N PHE A 104 14.83 -2.26 9.19
CA PHE A 104 16.02 -1.95 9.97
C PHE A 104 15.75 -1.99 11.48
N ILE A 105 14.68 -1.33 11.94
CA ILE A 105 14.27 -1.35 13.34
C ILE A 105 14.00 -2.79 13.79
N TYR A 106 13.28 -3.57 12.99
CA TYR A 106 12.95 -4.96 13.33
C TYR A 106 14.19 -5.84 13.47
N ILE A 107 15.17 -5.70 12.57
CA ILE A 107 16.44 -6.44 12.62
C ILE A 107 17.21 -6.12 13.91
N LEU A 108 17.17 -4.86 14.36
CA LEU A 108 17.83 -4.43 15.59
C LEU A 108 17.13 -4.95 16.86
N THR A 109 15.80 -4.97 16.89
CA THR A 109 15.02 -5.35 18.08
C THR A 109 14.81 -6.85 18.22
N CYS A 110 14.65 -7.58 17.12
CA CYS A 110 14.15 -8.96 17.11
C CYS A 110 15.05 -9.89 16.28
N LYS A 111 16.32 -10.04 16.69
CA LYS A 111 17.34 -10.80 15.96
C LYS A 111 16.94 -12.26 15.66
N GLU A 112 16.18 -12.90 16.56
CA GLU A 112 15.79 -14.32 16.43
C GLU A 112 14.83 -14.59 15.27
N THR A 113 13.95 -13.64 14.95
CA THR A 113 12.95 -13.75 13.90
C THR A 113 13.24 -12.82 12.71
N ALA A 114 14.28 -12.00 12.80
CA ALA A 114 14.66 -11.00 11.80
C ALA A 114 14.76 -11.56 10.38
N LYS A 115 15.36 -12.74 10.20
CA LYS A 115 15.51 -13.37 8.87
C LYS A 115 14.15 -13.73 8.26
N MET A 116 13.25 -14.33 9.05
CA MET A 116 11.92 -14.75 8.59
C MET A 116 11.02 -13.55 8.32
N PHE A 117 10.98 -12.59 9.26
CA PHE A 117 10.28 -11.34 9.07
C PHE A 117 10.74 -10.63 7.80
N SER A 118 12.06 -10.53 7.58
CA SER A 118 12.61 -9.86 6.41
C SER A 118 12.19 -10.52 5.11
N LEU A 119 12.23 -11.85 5.04
CA LEU A 119 11.82 -12.60 3.85
C LEU A 119 10.34 -12.35 3.52
N VAL A 120 9.46 -12.49 4.52
CA VAL A 120 8.02 -12.26 4.35
C VAL A 120 7.75 -10.80 3.99
N PHE A 121 8.40 -9.86 4.67
CA PHE A 121 8.23 -8.43 4.43
C PHE A 121 8.63 -8.04 3.00
N ILE A 122 9.74 -8.58 2.49
CA ILE A 122 10.20 -8.37 1.11
C ILE A 122 9.22 -9.00 0.11
N ALA A 123 8.69 -10.19 0.38
CA ALA A 123 7.70 -10.82 -0.49
C ALA A 123 6.42 -9.96 -0.60
N PHE A 124 5.90 -9.48 0.53
CA PHE A 124 4.78 -8.55 0.57
C PHE A 124 5.09 -7.24 -0.16
N TYR A 125 6.30 -6.70 0.03
CA TYR A 125 6.74 -5.50 -0.69
C TYR A 125 6.60 -5.66 -2.20
N PHE A 126 7.08 -6.78 -2.77
CA PHE A 126 6.98 -7.03 -4.21
C PHE A 126 5.54 -7.21 -4.69
N VAL A 127 4.70 -7.96 -3.97
CA VAL A 127 3.28 -8.13 -4.33
C VAL A 127 2.58 -6.78 -4.39
N PHE A 128 2.74 -5.95 -3.36
CA PHE A 128 2.15 -4.62 -3.35
C PHE A 128 2.82 -3.64 -4.33
N LEU A 129 4.08 -3.86 -4.70
CA LEU A 129 4.76 -3.09 -5.76
C LEU A 129 4.15 -3.34 -7.14
N ILE A 130 3.81 -4.60 -7.43
CA ILE A 130 3.12 -5.01 -8.65
C ILE A 130 1.73 -4.37 -8.66
N TYR A 131 0.99 -4.45 -7.55
CA TYR A 131 -0.30 -3.78 -7.41
C TYR A 131 -0.21 -2.28 -7.69
N ASP A 132 0.72 -1.56 -7.05
CA ASP A 132 0.87 -0.11 -7.23
C ASP A 132 1.15 0.25 -8.70
N THR A 133 1.97 -0.56 -9.38
CA THR A 133 2.34 -0.36 -10.79
C THR A 133 1.17 -0.64 -11.73
N TRP A 134 0.42 -1.71 -11.49
CA TRP A 134 -0.79 -2.03 -12.22
C TRP A 134 -1.86 -0.95 -12.03
N PHE A 135 -2.07 -0.51 -10.80
CA PHE A 135 -3.01 0.54 -10.43
C PHE A 135 -2.70 1.86 -11.14
N PHE A 136 -1.43 2.30 -11.12
CA PHE A 136 -1.02 3.50 -11.84
C PHE A 136 -1.21 3.37 -13.35
N SER A 137 -0.87 2.22 -13.93
CA SER A 137 -1.04 1.97 -15.36
C SER A 137 -2.52 2.02 -15.78
N LYS A 138 -3.42 1.50 -14.94
CA LYS A 138 -4.88 1.57 -15.15
C LYS A 138 -5.37 3.02 -15.17
N LEU A 139 -4.85 3.88 -14.29
CA LEU A 139 -5.18 5.31 -14.28
C LEU A 139 -4.70 6.02 -15.55
N GLN A 140 -3.53 5.66 -16.08
CA GLN A 140 -3.02 6.25 -17.32
C GLN A 140 -3.83 5.84 -18.56
N LYS A 141 -4.34 4.60 -18.61
CA LYS A 141 -5.13 4.08 -19.75
C LYS A 141 -6.56 4.63 -19.82
N LYS A 142 -7.11 5.15 -18.71
CA LYS A 142 -8.44 5.77 -18.67
C LYS A 142 -8.51 7.14 -19.37
N LYS A 143 -7.38 7.72 -19.81
CA LYS A 143 -7.27 9.03 -20.46
C LYS A 143 -6.62 8.95 -21.83
#